data_AF-A0A7C5J5C9-F1
#
_entry.id   AF-A0A7C5J5C9-F1
#
_cell.length_a   1.000
_cell.length_b   1.000
_cell.length_c   1.000
_cell.angle_alpha   90.00
_cell.angle_beta   90.00
_cell.angle_gamma   90.00
#
_symmetry.space_group_name_H-M   'P 1'
#
loop_
_entity.id
_entity.type
_entity.pdbx_description
1 polymer ?
#
loop_
_entity_poly.entity_id
_entity_poly.type
_entity_poly.pdbx_seq_one_letter_code
_entity_poly.pdbx_strand_id
1 'polypeptide(L)' 'MNVDLPVDAVEAVTEAEKVGVLFNAIGPRRLRLVTHLDVSGDGFDDGLEALVGALKTAVSRA' A
#
# COMPACT_ATOMS: atom_id res chain seq x y z
N MET A 1 -8.25 -5.78 -5.94
CA MET A 1 -8.36 -6.52 -4.66
C MET A 1 -8.56 -5.51 -3.53
N ASN A 2 -9.25 -5.87 -2.46
CA ASN A 2 -9.41 -5.00 -1.27
C ASN A 2 -8.75 -5.65 -0.07
N VAL A 3 -8.10 -4.85 0.79
CA VAL A 3 -7.42 -5.32 2.00
C VAL A 3 -7.84 -4.46 3.18
N ASP A 4 -8.23 -5.09 4.28
CA ASP A 4 -8.53 -4.42 5.55
C ASP A 4 -7.24 -4.18 6.34
N LEU A 5 -7.15 -3.01 6.97
CA LEU A 5 -5.99 -2.56 7.74
C LEU A 5 -6.33 -2.44 9.24
N PRO A 6 -5.37 -2.76 10.13
CA PRO A 6 -5.50 -2.49 11.56
C PRO A 6 -5.23 -1.02 11.92
N VAL A 7 -4.80 -0.20 10.97
CA VAL A 7 -4.45 1.22 11.12
C VAL A 7 -5.26 2.12 10.20
N ASP A 8 -5.11 3.43 10.36
CA ASP A 8 -5.72 4.40 9.46
C ASP A 8 -5.19 4.26 8.03
N ALA A 9 -6.11 4.18 7.06
CA ALA A 9 -5.77 3.94 5.67
C ALA A 9 -5.10 5.16 5.00
N VAL A 10 -5.34 6.39 5.48
CA VAL A 10 -4.70 7.61 4.95
C VAL A 10 -3.23 7.65 5.35
N GLU A 11 -2.91 7.26 6.59
CA GLU A 11 -1.52 7.12 7.03
C GLU A 11 -0.78 6.06 6.23
N ALA A 12 -1.42 4.90 6.02
CA ALA A 12 -0.86 3.83 5.20
C ALA A 12 -0.57 4.28 3.74
N VAL A 13 -1.48 5.04 3.13
CA VAL A 13 -1.27 5.65 1.79
C VAL A 13 -0.10 6.62 1.82
N THR A 14 -0.02 7.49 2.84
CA THR A 14 1.05 8.48 2.98
C THR A 14 2.44 7.82 3.10
N GLU A 15 2.56 6.70 3.82
CA GLU A 15 3.82 5.96 3.89
C GLU A 15 4.17 5.24 2.59
N ALA A 16 3.17 4.70 1.87
CA ALA A 16 3.38 4.06 0.57
C ALA A 16 3.84 5.07 -0.50
N GLU A 17 3.28 6.28 -0.51
CA GLU A 17 3.67 7.35 -1.45
C GLU A 17 5.15 7.75 -1.30
N LYS A 18 5.69 7.73 -0.07
CA LYS A 18 7.11 8.05 0.19
C LYS A 18 8.09 7.08 -0.47
N VAL A 19 7.65 5.85 -0.73
CA VAL A 19 8.44 4.81 -1.41
C VAL A 19 8.01 4.63 -2.87
N GLY A 20 7.22 5.57 -3.41
CA GLY A 20 6.82 5.59 -4.82
C GLY A 20 5.68 4.64 -5.18
N VAL A 21 4.95 4.12 -4.20
CA VAL A 21 3.84 3.20 -4.44
C VAL A 21 2.49 3.88 -4.16
N LEU A 22 1.62 3.92 -5.17
CA LEU A 22 0.35 4.65 -5.12
C LEU A 22 -0.84 3.69 -4.95
N PHE A 23 -1.67 3.91 -3.93
CA PHE A 23 -2.93 3.20 -3.73
C PHE A 23 -4.03 4.12 -3.22
N ASN A 24 -5.27 3.66 -3.33
CA ASN A 24 -6.43 4.39 -2.85
C ASN A 24 -6.97 3.78 -1.55
N ALA A 25 -7.26 4.64 -0.57
CA ALA A 25 -8.06 4.28 0.59
C ALA A 25 -9.55 4.20 0.23
N ILE A 26 -10.26 3.22 0.78
CA ILE A 26 -11.72 3.12 0.77
C ILE A 26 -12.19 3.23 2.22
N GLY A 27 -12.40 4.45 2.68
CA GLY A 27 -12.73 4.71 4.09
C GLY A 27 -11.53 4.51 5.02
N PRO A 28 -11.75 4.46 6.34
CA PRO A 28 -10.68 4.65 7.32
C PRO A 28 -9.76 3.45 7.53
N ARG A 29 -10.15 2.23 7.11
CA ARG A 29 -9.41 1.00 7.44
C ARG A 29 -9.31 0.01 6.28
N ARG A 30 -9.40 0.49 5.05
CA ARG A 30 -9.39 -0.40 3.88
C ARG A 30 -8.65 0.24 2.72
N LEU A 31 -7.84 -0.55 2.04
CA LEU A 31 -7.15 -0.18 0.81
C LEU A 31 -7.75 -0.90 -0.40
N ARG A 32 -7.76 -0.21 -1.53
CA ARG A 32 -8.00 -0.80 -2.85
C ARG A 32 -6.67 -0.99 -3.56
N LEU A 33 -6.30 -2.24 -3.75
CA LEU A 33 -5.11 -2.63 -4.51
C LEU A 33 -5.51 -2.87 -5.97
N VAL A 34 -5.00 -2.01 -6.84
CA VAL A 34 -5.13 -2.10 -8.29
C VAL A 34 -3.74 -1.89 -8.86
N THR A 35 -3.35 -2.74 -9.80
CA THR A 35 -2.16 -2.54 -10.62
C THR A 35 -2.59 -2.37 -12.07
N HIS A 36 -1.76 -1.72 -12.88
CA HIS A 36 -1.96 -1.70 -14.31
C HIS A 36 -1.66 -3.08 -14.90
N LEU A 37 -2.35 -3.43 -15.98
CA LEU A 37 -2.25 -4.76 -16.62
C LEU A 37 -0.89 -5.01 -17.30
N ASP A 38 -0.12 -3.96 -17.52
CA ASP A 38 1.23 -3.98 -18.11
C ASP A 38 2.35 -4.10 -17.07
N VAL A 39 2.03 -4.03 -15.78
CA VAL A 39 3.01 -4.30 -14.71
C VAL A 39 3.24 -5.80 -14.63
N SER A 40 4.48 -6.23 -14.86
CA SER A 40 4.89 -7.64 -14.83
C SER A 40 6.34 -7.80 -14.37
N GLY A 41 6.69 -9.02 -13.97
CA GLY A 41 8.03 -9.38 -13.53
C GLY A 41 8.50 -8.57 -12.32
N ASP A 42 9.77 -8.21 -12.33
CA ASP A 42 10.48 -7.55 -11.21
C ASP A 42 9.77 -6.28 -10.72
N GLY A 43 9.14 -5.51 -11.61
CA GLY A 43 8.42 -4.28 -11.22
C GLY A 43 7.18 -4.52 -10.36
N PHE A 44 6.54 -5.71 -10.46
CA PHE A 44 5.45 -6.09 -9.57
C PHE A 44 5.97 -6.48 -8.19
N ASP A 45 7.01 -7.31 -8.15
CA ASP A 45 7.57 -7.85 -6.91
C ASP A 45 8.24 -6.74 -6.08
N ASP A 46 9.02 -5.86 -6.72
CA ASP A 46 9.65 -4.70 -6.08
C ASP A 46 8.60 -3.75 -5.48
N GLY A 47 7.52 -3.48 -6.24
CA GLY A 47 6.42 -2.64 -5.78
C GLY A 47 5.65 -3.25 -4.61
N LEU A 48 5.48 -4.58 -4.62
CA LEU A 48 4.84 -5.32 -3.53
C LEU A 48 5.71 -5.31 -2.27
N GLU A 49 7.02 -5.52 -2.39
CA GLU A 49 7.95 -5.46 -1.26
C GLU A 49 7.99 -4.06 -0.63
N ALA A 50 8.07 -3.01 -1.45
CA ALA A 50 8.03 -1.62 -0.99
C ALA A 50 6.73 -1.31 -0.24
N LEU A 51 5.58 -1.75 -0.77
CA LEU A 51 4.30 -1.61 -0.08
C LEU A 51 4.30 -2.30 1.30
N VAL A 52 4.76 -3.55 1.37
CA VAL A 52 4.80 -4.29 2.64
C VAL A 52 5.68 -3.56 3.67
N GLY A 53 6.82 -3.00 3.25
CA GLY A 53 7.68 -2.18 4.11
C GLY A 53 6.99 -0.91 4.63
N ALA A 54 6.30 -0.18 3.75
CA ALA A 54 5.54 1.01 4.11
C ALA A 54 4.41 0.70 5.10
N LEU A 55 3.65 -0.37 4.87
CA LEU A 55 2.57 -0.78 5.75
C LEU A 55 3.07 -1.22 7.13
N LYS A 56 4.20 -1.94 7.21
CA LYS A 56 4.83 -2.27 8.50
C LYS A 56 5.24 -1.01 9.27
N THR A 57 5.75 -0.01 8.56
CA THR A 57 6.10 1.28 9.18
C THR A 57 4.89 1.98 9.76
N ALA A 58 3.78 2.07 9.00
CA ALA A 58 2.53 2.65 9.48
C ALA A 58 1.99 1.89 10.71
N VAL A 59 1.99 0.55 10.69
CA VAL A 59 1.56 -0.26 11.84
C VAL A 59 2.43 -0.04 13.08
N SER A 60 3.75 0.10 12.91
CA SER A 60 4.67 0.27 14.05
C SER A 60 4.53 1.60 14.80
N ARG A 61 3.82 2.58 14.21
CA ARG A 61 3.61 3.92 14.78
C ARG A 61 2.24 4.11 15.43
N ALA A 62 1.30 3.19 15.18
CA ALA A 62 -0.05 3.19 15.75
C ALA A 62 -0.10 2.52 17.13
#